data_AF-A0A1M7TBA7-F1
#
_entry.id   AF-A0A1M7TBA7-F1
#
_cell.length_a   1.000
_cell.length_b   1.000
_cell.length_c   1.000
_cell.angle_alpha   90.00
_cell.angle_beta   90.00
_cell.angle_gamma   90.00
#
_symmetry.space_group_name_H-M   'P 1'
#
loop_
_entity.id
_entity.type
_entity.pdbx_description
1 polymer ?
#
loop_
_entity_poly.entity_id
_entity_poly.type
_entity_poly.pdbx_seq_one_letter_code
_entity_poly.pdbx_strand_id
1 'polypeptide(L)'
;MTNEPEGQHHHYIPVFYLKQWANDRKRLIEFSRQGPVRAVKPRPTSPKGTGYVPGLYALDDIDPYVVNAVETLYMKPSDGLAADALQCFIEEREFPKSQLRFSWARFILSLMMGYPEAVANMKQQLRDNVQKIYEKTRKEDEPPTFQEYEAMHATNDMGRGHGRLLMDLMQDSKMGRLLFGMHWGVLKCKNYQHNLLTSDRAVVSNLFPISANHICLPITPRHVFIACATEKSQQEFLRLEPLDVMAAMNDRVVRQARTYVWGTDDAQLRFIQIDEGLGAIKVRSIRRVRSERCPISGGERS
;
A
#
# COMPACT_ATOMS: atom_id res chain seq x y z
N MET A 1 -13.75 3.20 -36.80
CA MET A 1 -14.01 2.74 -35.42
C MET A 1 -12.96 3.39 -34.55
N THR A 2 -13.35 4.46 -33.88
CA THR A 2 -12.51 5.18 -32.92
C THR A 2 -12.44 4.34 -31.65
N ASN A 3 -11.30 3.69 -31.41
CA ASN A 3 -11.01 3.09 -30.11
C ASN A 3 -10.87 4.23 -29.11
N GLU A 4 -11.96 4.60 -28.46
CA GLU A 4 -11.84 5.23 -27.14
C GLU A 4 -11.08 4.25 -26.25
N PRO A 5 -10.01 4.67 -25.56
CA PRO A 5 -9.31 3.77 -24.67
C PRO A 5 -10.25 3.47 -23.49
N GLU A 6 -10.99 2.37 -23.57
CA GLU A 6 -11.67 1.75 -22.43
C GLU A 6 -10.68 1.74 -21.25
N GLY A 7 -11.04 2.45 -20.19
CA GLY A 7 -10.14 2.82 -19.10
C GLY A 7 -9.36 1.62 -18.58
N GLN A 8 -8.07 1.58 -18.92
CA GLN A 8 -7.18 0.48 -18.53
C GLN A 8 -7.29 0.26 -17.01
N HIS A 9 -7.48 -1.00 -16.60
CA HIS A 9 -7.46 -1.36 -15.20
C HIS A 9 -6.04 -1.14 -14.67
N HIS A 10 -5.89 -0.13 -13.81
CA HIS A 10 -4.65 0.17 -13.12
C HIS A 10 -4.69 -0.48 -11.74
N HIS A 11 -3.95 -1.58 -11.61
CA HIS A 11 -3.84 -2.34 -10.37
C HIS A 11 -2.95 -1.60 -9.38
N TYR A 12 -3.55 -1.05 -8.33
CA TYR A 12 -2.79 -0.47 -7.21
C TYR A 12 -2.39 -1.54 -6.18
N ILE A 13 -3.03 -2.71 -6.23
CA ILE A 13 -2.56 -3.93 -5.60
C ILE A 13 -2.13 -4.88 -6.73
N PRO A 14 -0.82 -5.08 -6.94
CA PRO A 14 -0.31 -5.85 -8.06
C PRO A 14 -0.87 -7.28 -8.15
N VAL A 15 -1.17 -7.70 -9.38
CA VAL A 15 -1.75 -9.02 -9.65
C VAL A 15 -0.81 -10.14 -9.20
N PHE A 16 0.51 -9.98 -9.35
CA PHE A 16 1.49 -11.00 -8.95
C PHE A 16 1.45 -11.27 -7.43
N TYR A 17 1.18 -10.23 -6.65
CA TYR A 17 1.04 -10.31 -5.21
C TYR A 17 -0.28 -11.01 -4.84
N LEU A 18 -1.41 -10.61 -5.41
CA LEU A 18 -2.70 -11.24 -5.14
C LEU A 18 -2.79 -12.72 -5.57
N LYS A 19 -1.97 -13.14 -6.54
CA LYS A 19 -1.86 -14.55 -6.92
C LYS A 19 -1.45 -15.45 -5.75
N GLN A 20 -0.75 -14.94 -4.74
CA GLN A 20 -0.33 -15.75 -3.59
C GLN A 20 -1.52 -16.19 -2.70
N TRP A 21 -2.65 -15.48 -2.78
CA TRP A 21 -3.90 -15.85 -2.09
C TRP A 21 -4.87 -16.65 -2.96
N ALA A 22 -4.51 -16.93 -4.21
CA ALA A 22 -5.37 -17.74 -5.07
C ALA A 22 -5.31 -19.21 -4.64
N ASN A 23 -6.47 -19.84 -4.47
CA ASN A 23 -6.61 -21.28 -4.27
C ASN A 23 -6.41 -22.06 -5.59
N ASP A 24 -6.56 -23.37 -5.54
CA ASP A 24 -6.39 -24.28 -6.69
C ASP A 24 -7.26 -23.95 -7.91
N ARG A 25 -8.38 -23.24 -7.70
CA ARG A 25 -9.26 -22.75 -8.77
C ARG A 25 -8.81 -21.42 -9.36
N LYS A 26 -7.60 -20.94 -9.01
CA LYS A 26 -7.04 -19.64 -9.38
C LYS A 26 -7.93 -18.47 -8.94
N ARG A 27 -8.65 -18.65 -7.83
CA ARG A 27 -9.56 -17.66 -7.22
C ARG A 27 -9.12 -17.34 -5.80
N LEU A 28 -9.31 -16.10 -5.40
CA LEU A 28 -9.19 -15.64 -4.01
C LEU A 28 -10.54 -15.10 -3.55
N ILE A 29 -10.74 -14.98 -2.25
CA ILE A 29 -11.91 -14.32 -1.68
C ILE A 29 -11.58 -12.86 -1.42
N GLU A 30 -12.33 -11.98 -2.06
CA GLU A 30 -12.40 -10.56 -1.73
C GLU A 30 -13.51 -10.34 -0.70
N PHE A 31 -13.20 -9.63 0.37
CA PHE A 31 -14.17 -9.13 1.32
C PHE A 31 -14.30 -7.63 1.11
N SER A 32 -15.51 -7.17 0.81
CA SER A 32 -15.83 -5.75 0.65
C SER A 32 -17.19 -5.41 1.27
N ARG A 33 -17.37 -4.15 1.67
CA ARG A 33 -18.70 -3.66 2.10
C ARG A 33 -19.55 -3.43 0.86
N GLN A 34 -20.69 -4.11 0.79
CA GLN A 34 -21.56 -4.08 -0.38
C GLN A 34 -23.02 -3.76 0.01
N GLY A 35 -23.74 -3.14 -0.93
CA GLY A 35 -25.17 -2.86 -0.81
C GLY A 35 -25.53 -1.76 0.20
N PRO A 36 -26.84 -1.47 0.37
CA PRO A 36 -27.32 -0.34 1.17
C PRO A 36 -26.92 -0.42 2.65
N VAL A 37 -26.86 -1.65 3.19
CA VAL A 37 -26.58 -1.93 4.60
C VAL A 37 -25.07 -1.93 4.90
N ARG A 38 -24.22 -1.77 3.86
CA ARG A 38 -22.74 -1.80 3.96
C ARG A 38 -22.18 -2.99 4.75
N ALA A 39 -22.84 -4.14 4.67
CA ALA A 39 -22.38 -5.38 5.27
C ALA A 39 -21.17 -5.91 4.50
N VAL A 40 -20.18 -6.47 5.22
CA VAL A 40 -19.04 -7.13 4.58
C VAL A 40 -19.52 -8.46 4.00
N LYS A 41 -19.26 -8.66 2.69
CA LYS A 41 -19.59 -9.89 1.97
C LYS A 41 -18.34 -10.50 1.32
N PRO A 42 -18.21 -11.84 1.35
CA PRO A 42 -17.19 -12.53 0.58
C PRO A 42 -17.61 -12.60 -0.90
N ARG A 43 -16.64 -12.44 -1.81
CA ARG A 43 -16.82 -12.58 -3.25
C ARG A 43 -15.63 -13.36 -3.83
N PRO A 44 -15.83 -14.55 -4.41
CA PRO A 44 -14.77 -15.22 -5.14
C PRO A 44 -14.46 -14.42 -6.41
N THR A 45 -13.18 -14.08 -6.60
CA THR A 45 -12.71 -13.33 -7.77
C THR A 45 -11.36 -13.86 -8.23
N SER A 46 -10.89 -13.46 -9.40
CA SER A 46 -9.51 -13.74 -9.83
C SER A 46 -8.59 -12.60 -9.36
N PRO A 47 -7.27 -12.82 -9.23
CA PRO A 47 -6.32 -11.75 -8.91
C PRO A 47 -6.42 -10.52 -9.84
N LYS A 48 -6.85 -10.71 -11.09
CA LYS A 48 -7.08 -9.61 -12.05
C LYS A 48 -8.41 -8.88 -11.84
N GLY A 49 -9.39 -9.53 -11.21
CA GLY A 49 -10.77 -9.03 -11.06
C GLY A 49 -11.01 -8.22 -9.77
N THR A 50 -9.95 -7.73 -9.14
CA THR A 50 -9.97 -6.94 -7.88
C THR A 50 -8.71 -6.07 -7.80
N GLY A 51 -8.66 -5.13 -6.86
CA GLY A 51 -7.43 -4.38 -6.53
C GLY A 51 -6.99 -3.39 -7.61
N TYR A 52 -7.92 -2.94 -8.45
CA TYR A 52 -7.70 -1.95 -9.50
C TYR A 52 -8.72 -0.82 -9.44
N VAL A 53 -8.36 0.30 -10.05
CA VAL A 53 -9.29 1.37 -10.39
C VAL A 53 -9.06 1.73 -11.87
N PRO A 54 -10.11 1.76 -12.71
CA PRO A 54 -9.96 2.18 -14.11
C PRO A 54 -9.32 3.57 -14.19
N GLY A 55 -8.25 3.70 -14.98
CA GLY A 55 -7.61 4.99 -15.21
C GLY A 55 -6.92 5.61 -13.98
N LEU A 56 -6.61 4.84 -12.93
CA LEU A 56 -6.02 5.40 -11.69
C LEU A 56 -4.75 6.25 -11.95
N TYR A 57 -3.84 5.72 -12.76
CA TYR A 57 -2.61 6.39 -13.19
C TYR A 57 -2.72 7.02 -14.59
N ALA A 58 -3.93 7.20 -15.11
CA ALA A 58 -4.12 7.88 -16.38
C ALA A 58 -3.71 9.35 -16.24
N LEU A 59 -2.98 9.83 -17.24
CA LEU A 59 -2.54 11.20 -17.34
C LEU A 59 -3.65 12.01 -18.03
N ASP A 60 -4.15 13.01 -17.33
CA ASP A 60 -5.27 13.84 -17.81
C ASP A 60 -4.79 14.79 -18.92
N ASP A 61 -5.65 15.04 -19.91
CA ASP A 61 -5.44 16.02 -20.99
C ASP A 61 -4.14 15.84 -21.78
N ILE A 62 -3.72 14.58 -22.00
CA ILE A 62 -2.57 14.25 -22.85
C ILE A 62 -2.95 13.36 -24.03
N ASP A 63 -2.01 13.24 -24.98
CA ASP A 63 -2.13 12.33 -26.14
C ASP A 63 -2.54 10.90 -25.68
N PRO A 64 -3.63 10.33 -26.24
CA PRO A 64 -4.11 8.98 -25.93
C PRO A 64 -3.03 7.88 -26.03
N TYR A 65 -2.00 8.05 -26.86
CA TYR A 65 -0.90 7.10 -26.99
C TYR A 65 0.01 7.03 -25.75
N VAL A 66 0.04 8.06 -24.92
CA VAL A 66 0.88 8.14 -23.70
C VAL A 66 0.07 8.23 -22.41
N VAL A 67 -1.27 8.23 -22.49
CA VAL A 67 -2.18 8.35 -21.33
C VAL A 67 -1.87 7.33 -20.21
N ASN A 68 -1.39 6.13 -20.58
CA ASN A 68 -1.06 5.05 -19.65
C ASN A 68 0.45 4.88 -19.44
N ALA A 69 1.27 5.89 -19.75
CA ALA A 69 2.75 5.80 -19.66
C ALA A 69 3.24 5.40 -18.26
N VAL A 70 2.60 5.86 -17.19
CA VAL A 70 2.96 5.49 -15.81
C VAL A 70 2.81 3.98 -15.61
N GLU A 71 1.70 3.41 -16.06
CA GLU A 71 1.44 1.98 -15.95
C GLU A 71 2.38 1.16 -16.84
N THR A 72 2.55 1.55 -18.10
CA THR A 72 3.28 0.76 -19.11
C THR A 72 4.80 0.83 -18.94
N LEU A 73 5.34 2.01 -18.66
CA LEU A 73 6.79 2.24 -18.58
C LEU A 73 7.34 1.99 -17.18
N TYR A 74 6.50 1.99 -16.13
CA TYR A 74 6.99 1.94 -14.75
C TYR A 74 6.35 0.85 -13.90
N MET A 75 5.03 0.83 -13.75
CA MET A 75 4.37 -0.14 -12.86
C MET A 75 4.62 -1.57 -13.34
N LYS A 76 4.34 -1.86 -14.62
CA LYS A 76 4.51 -3.21 -15.18
C LYS A 76 5.95 -3.74 -15.10
N PRO A 77 7.01 -3.01 -15.51
CA PRO A 77 8.38 -3.50 -15.36
C PRO A 77 8.80 -3.69 -13.90
N SER A 78 8.40 -2.78 -13.01
CA SER A 78 8.73 -2.88 -11.58
C SER A 78 8.06 -4.09 -10.93
N ASP A 79 6.81 -4.37 -11.30
CA ASP A 79 6.06 -5.53 -10.80
C ASP A 79 6.67 -6.87 -11.22
N GLY A 80 7.22 -6.96 -12.44
CA GLY A 80 7.91 -8.16 -12.90
C GLY A 80 9.09 -8.54 -12.00
N LEU A 81 9.99 -7.58 -11.73
CA LEU A 81 11.14 -7.79 -10.86
C LEU A 81 10.75 -7.97 -9.39
N ALA A 82 9.69 -7.30 -8.92
CA ALA A 82 9.16 -7.53 -7.58
C ALA A 82 8.55 -8.94 -7.42
N ALA A 83 7.97 -9.51 -8.49
CA ALA A 83 7.50 -10.88 -8.50
C ALA A 83 8.66 -11.88 -8.35
N ASP A 84 9.79 -11.64 -9.03
CA ASP A 84 11.00 -12.46 -8.88
C ASP A 84 11.57 -12.37 -7.45
N ALA A 85 11.60 -11.16 -6.88
CA ALA A 85 12.01 -10.93 -5.49
C ALA A 85 11.11 -11.70 -4.50
N LEU A 86 9.80 -11.68 -4.73
CA LEU A 86 8.83 -12.44 -3.94
C LEU A 86 9.12 -13.95 -3.96
N GLN A 87 9.45 -14.51 -5.13
CA GLN A 87 9.80 -15.93 -5.22
C GLN A 87 11.07 -16.25 -4.43
N CYS A 88 12.08 -15.37 -4.41
CA CYS A 88 13.25 -15.56 -3.56
C CYS A 88 12.88 -15.66 -2.07
N PHE A 89 11.93 -14.85 -1.59
CA PHE A 89 11.45 -14.92 -0.21
C PHE A 89 10.69 -16.20 0.11
N ILE A 90 9.81 -16.64 -0.80
CA ILE A 90 8.97 -17.83 -0.58
C ILE A 90 9.81 -19.11 -0.65
N GLU A 91 10.72 -19.20 -1.62
CA GLU A 91 11.55 -20.38 -1.88
C GLU A 91 12.84 -20.40 -1.04
N GLU A 92 13.07 -19.39 -0.18
CA GLU A 92 14.31 -19.24 0.61
C GLU A 92 15.59 -19.27 -0.23
N ARG A 93 15.53 -18.74 -1.47
CA ARG A 93 16.70 -18.62 -2.34
C ARG A 93 17.60 -17.47 -1.90
N GLU A 94 18.87 -17.53 -2.28
CA GLU A 94 19.77 -16.40 -2.13
C GLU A 94 19.18 -15.17 -2.84
N PHE A 95 19.11 -14.05 -2.12
CA PHE A 95 18.50 -12.84 -2.62
C PHE A 95 19.58 -11.98 -3.32
N PRO A 96 19.55 -11.81 -4.65
CA PRO A 96 20.58 -11.05 -5.36
C PRO A 96 20.56 -9.58 -4.94
N LYS A 97 21.76 -9.01 -4.76
CA LYS A 97 21.96 -7.91 -3.81
C LYS A 97 21.40 -6.54 -4.21
N SER A 98 21.19 -6.20 -5.49
CA SER A 98 20.83 -4.81 -5.86
C SER A 98 19.50 -4.65 -6.60
N GLN A 99 19.31 -5.28 -7.78
CA GLN A 99 18.15 -4.96 -8.63
C GLN A 99 16.81 -5.49 -8.09
N LEU A 100 16.76 -6.76 -7.65
CA LEU A 100 15.56 -7.33 -7.01
C LEU A 100 15.25 -6.60 -5.69
N ARG A 101 16.30 -6.19 -4.97
CA ARG A 101 16.17 -5.42 -3.74
C ARG A 101 15.53 -4.06 -4.00
N PHE A 102 16.01 -3.35 -5.01
CA PHE A 102 15.40 -2.07 -5.40
C PHE A 102 13.93 -2.26 -5.79
N SER A 103 13.64 -3.29 -6.60
CA SER A 103 12.30 -3.54 -7.12
C SER A 103 11.32 -3.93 -6.01
N TRP A 104 11.76 -4.72 -5.03
CA TRP A 104 10.96 -5.05 -3.86
C TRP A 104 10.68 -3.82 -2.98
N ALA A 105 11.66 -2.94 -2.77
CA ALA A 105 11.45 -1.70 -2.05
C ALA A 105 10.45 -0.78 -2.77
N ARG A 106 10.55 -0.65 -4.11
CA ARG A 106 9.58 0.07 -4.94
C ARG A 106 8.18 -0.52 -4.84
N PHE A 107 8.06 -1.84 -4.85
CA PHE A 107 6.78 -2.53 -4.65
C PHE A 107 6.16 -2.21 -3.28
N ILE A 108 6.93 -2.25 -2.20
CA ILE A 108 6.42 -1.85 -0.89
C ILE A 108 5.95 -0.39 -0.90
N LEU A 109 6.73 0.51 -1.51
CA LEU A 109 6.35 1.92 -1.65
C LEU A 109 5.06 2.10 -2.46
N SER A 110 4.88 1.35 -3.55
CA SER A 110 3.66 1.44 -4.36
C SER A 110 2.44 0.98 -3.56
N LEU A 111 2.56 -0.04 -2.69
CA LEU A 111 1.49 -0.39 -1.76
C LEU A 111 1.22 0.71 -0.71
N MET A 112 2.26 1.39 -0.24
CA MET A 112 2.14 2.44 0.78
C MET A 112 1.58 3.77 0.25
N MET A 113 1.71 4.06 -1.05
CA MET A 113 1.42 5.39 -1.60
C MET A 113 0.57 5.37 -2.89
N GLY A 114 0.43 4.22 -3.54
CA GLY A 114 -0.26 4.08 -4.82
C GLY A 114 -1.77 3.86 -4.74
N TYR A 115 -2.36 3.90 -3.55
CA TYR A 115 -3.79 3.70 -3.36
C TYR A 115 -4.63 4.91 -3.82
N PRO A 116 -5.91 4.72 -4.20
CA PRO A 116 -6.71 5.75 -4.87
C PRO A 116 -6.78 7.09 -4.15
N GLU A 117 -6.97 7.10 -2.84
CA GLU A 117 -7.08 8.34 -2.08
C GLU A 117 -5.75 9.11 -2.02
N ALA A 118 -4.60 8.42 -2.01
CA ALA A 118 -3.30 9.07 -2.05
C ALA A 118 -3.05 9.69 -3.41
N VAL A 119 -3.36 8.97 -4.49
CA VAL A 119 -3.23 9.48 -5.87
C VAL A 119 -4.12 10.70 -6.07
N ALA A 120 -5.39 10.65 -5.64
CA ALA A 120 -6.30 11.78 -5.71
C ALA A 120 -5.80 12.99 -4.92
N ASN A 121 -5.32 12.78 -3.69
CA ASN A 121 -4.74 13.84 -2.87
C ASN A 121 -3.49 14.46 -3.51
N MET A 122 -2.64 13.66 -4.16
CA MET A 122 -1.46 14.17 -4.87
C MET A 122 -1.86 15.05 -6.06
N LYS A 123 -2.84 14.60 -6.86
CA LYS A 123 -3.37 15.42 -7.98
C LYS A 123 -3.90 16.75 -7.46
N GLN A 124 -4.71 16.73 -6.41
CA GLN A 124 -5.24 17.95 -5.80
C GLN A 124 -4.14 18.88 -5.28
N GLN A 125 -3.15 18.34 -4.55
CA GLN A 125 -2.05 19.14 -4.01
C GLN A 125 -1.19 19.77 -5.11
N LEU A 126 -0.95 19.06 -6.21
CA LEU A 126 -0.23 19.64 -7.34
C LEU A 126 -1.01 20.81 -7.93
N ARG A 127 -2.31 20.62 -8.19
CA ARG A 127 -3.19 21.67 -8.70
C ARG A 127 -3.22 22.89 -7.77
N ASP A 128 -3.40 22.69 -6.47
CA ASP A 128 -3.40 23.77 -5.48
C ASP A 128 -2.08 24.55 -5.46
N ASN A 129 -0.94 23.85 -5.60
CA ASN A 129 0.37 24.50 -5.63
C ASN A 129 0.58 25.31 -6.91
N VAL A 130 0.17 24.77 -8.06
CA VAL A 130 0.24 25.47 -9.35
C VAL A 130 -0.67 26.70 -9.33
N GLN A 131 -1.88 26.57 -8.81
CA GLN A 131 -2.81 27.70 -8.63
C GLN A 131 -2.18 28.81 -7.76
N LYS A 132 -1.60 28.46 -6.61
CA LYS A 132 -0.94 29.44 -5.73
C LYS A 132 0.25 30.13 -6.39
N ILE A 133 0.99 29.42 -7.24
CA ILE A 133 2.10 30.02 -8.00
C ILE A 133 1.53 31.00 -9.02
N TYR A 134 0.53 30.56 -9.79
CA TYR A 134 -0.15 31.38 -10.77
C TYR A 134 -0.68 32.68 -10.16
N GLU A 135 -1.45 32.61 -9.08
CA GLU A 135 -2.00 33.79 -8.39
C GLU A 135 -0.93 34.81 -7.96
N LYS A 136 0.31 34.36 -7.69
CA LYS A 136 1.43 35.22 -7.30
C LYS A 136 2.24 35.76 -8.47
N THR A 137 2.34 34.99 -9.55
CA THR A 137 3.22 35.29 -10.69
C THR A 137 2.45 35.72 -11.94
N ARG A 138 1.12 35.76 -11.86
CA ARG A 138 0.25 36.12 -12.98
C ARG A 138 0.63 37.47 -13.56
N LYS A 139 0.79 37.52 -14.88
CA LYS A 139 1.02 38.76 -15.63
C LYS A 139 -0.29 39.46 -15.97
N GLU A 140 -0.21 40.75 -16.29
CA GLU A 140 -1.40 41.56 -16.57
C GLU A 140 -2.17 41.09 -17.81
N ASP A 141 -1.49 40.47 -18.78
CA ASP A 141 -2.03 39.90 -20.01
C ASP A 141 -2.59 38.47 -19.85
N GLU A 142 -2.41 37.84 -18.69
CA GLU A 142 -2.90 36.49 -18.40
C GLU A 142 -4.31 36.51 -17.76
N PRO A 143 -5.12 35.44 -17.94
CA PRO A 143 -6.50 35.38 -17.47
C PRO A 143 -6.69 35.71 -15.98
N PRO A 144 -7.77 36.41 -15.58
CA PRO A 144 -7.91 36.86 -14.19
C PRO A 144 -8.07 35.72 -13.18
N THR A 145 -8.48 34.52 -13.62
CA THR A 145 -8.62 33.33 -12.75
C THR A 145 -7.75 32.16 -13.22
N PHE A 146 -7.29 31.35 -12.25
CA PHE A 146 -6.56 30.11 -12.57
C PHE A 146 -7.41 29.13 -13.39
N GLN A 147 -8.73 29.13 -13.20
CA GLN A 147 -9.65 28.28 -13.98
C GLN A 147 -9.67 28.68 -15.46
N GLU A 148 -9.70 29.98 -15.77
CA GLU A 148 -9.62 30.46 -17.16
C GLU A 148 -8.23 30.23 -17.75
N TYR A 149 -7.17 30.37 -16.95
CA TYR A 149 -5.81 30.02 -17.35
C TYR A 149 -5.70 28.54 -17.71
N GLU A 150 -6.20 27.63 -16.86
CA GLU A 150 -6.22 26.18 -17.10
C GLU A 150 -7.06 25.82 -18.34
N ALA A 151 -8.19 26.51 -18.58
CA ALA A 151 -9.01 26.30 -19.76
C ALA A 151 -8.38 26.81 -21.07
N MET A 152 -7.70 27.98 -21.03
CA MET A 152 -6.99 28.54 -22.18
C MET A 152 -5.70 27.78 -22.50
N HIS A 153 -5.00 27.37 -21.45
CA HIS A 153 -3.77 26.63 -21.49
C HIS A 153 -4.04 25.21 -21.01
N ALA A 154 -4.95 24.48 -21.65
CA ALA A 154 -5.14 23.03 -21.46
C ALA A 154 -3.85 22.29 -21.84
N THR A 155 -2.79 22.51 -21.07
CA THR A 155 -1.44 22.14 -21.38
C THR A 155 -1.24 20.78 -20.77
N ASN A 156 -0.76 19.88 -21.62
CA ASN A 156 -0.18 18.59 -21.28
C ASN A 156 0.73 18.62 -20.03
N ASP A 157 1.18 19.79 -19.58
CA ASP A 157 2.10 20.03 -18.46
C ASP A 157 1.52 19.60 -17.10
N MET A 158 0.23 19.80 -16.83
CA MET A 158 -0.38 19.32 -15.58
C MET A 158 -0.47 17.79 -15.55
N GLY A 159 -0.94 17.17 -16.64
CA GLY A 159 -0.94 15.71 -16.80
C GLY A 159 0.47 15.12 -16.67
N ARG A 160 1.46 15.70 -17.37
CA ARG A 160 2.88 15.31 -17.28
C ARG A 160 3.45 15.51 -15.87
N GLY A 161 3.08 16.61 -15.21
CA GLY A 161 3.46 16.92 -13.84
C GLY A 161 2.94 15.88 -12.84
N HIS A 162 1.67 15.47 -12.97
CA HIS A 162 1.08 14.38 -12.19
C HIS A 162 1.83 13.07 -12.41
N GLY A 163 2.08 12.70 -13.67
CA GLY A 163 2.82 11.50 -14.01
C GLY A 163 4.22 11.50 -13.38
N ARG A 164 4.95 12.61 -13.52
CA ARG A 164 6.27 12.77 -12.93
C ARG A 164 6.25 12.68 -11.41
N LEU A 165 5.32 13.34 -10.75
CA LEU A 165 5.19 13.30 -9.30
C LEU A 165 4.95 11.87 -8.78
N LEU A 166 4.06 11.12 -9.43
CA LEU A 166 3.80 9.70 -9.09
C LEU A 166 5.06 8.85 -9.25
N MET A 167 5.78 9.03 -10.36
CA MET A 167 7.03 8.32 -10.63
C MET A 167 8.12 8.67 -9.62
N ASP A 168 8.35 9.95 -9.35
CA ASP A 168 9.37 10.44 -8.43
C ASP A 168 9.13 9.90 -7.01
N LEU A 169 7.87 9.91 -6.57
CA LEU A 169 7.50 9.40 -5.25
C LEU A 169 7.71 7.88 -5.11
N MET A 170 7.41 7.12 -6.17
CA MET A 170 7.59 5.67 -6.17
C MET A 170 9.05 5.24 -6.41
N GLN A 171 9.86 6.04 -7.11
CA GLN A 171 11.22 5.67 -7.50
C GLN A 171 12.31 6.14 -6.56
N ASP A 172 12.27 7.40 -6.13
CA ASP A 172 13.41 8.04 -5.46
C ASP A 172 13.02 8.78 -4.17
N SER A 173 12.06 8.22 -3.46
CA SER A 173 11.74 8.71 -2.12
C SER A 173 12.85 8.36 -1.12
N LYS A 174 13.08 9.28 -0.17
CA LYS A 174 13.89 9.01 1.03
C LYS A 174 13.46 7.72 1.72
N MET A 175 12.15 7.41 1.67
CA MET A 175 11.56 6.20 2.22
C MET A 175 12.00 4.95 1.46
N GLY A 176 12.10 4.99 0.12
CA GLY A 176 12.64 3.88 -0.68
C GLY A 176 14.09 3.56 -0.36
N ARG A 177 14.94 4.59 -0.24
CA ARG A 177 16.34 4.41 0.17
C ARG A 177 16.46 3.83 1.57
N LEU A 178 15.59 4.26 2.49
CA LEU A 178 15.53 3.70 3.84
C LEU A 178 15.12 2.23 3.82
N LEU A 179 14.03 1.87 3.12
CA LEU A 179 13.56 0.49 2.99
C LEU A 179 14.62 -0.43 2.37
N PHE A 180 15.30 0.06 1.33
CA PHE A 180 16.40 -0.66 0.68
C PHE A 180 17.54 -0.97 1.66
N GLY A 181 17.86 -0.06 2.58
CA GLY A 181 18.93 -0.23 3.57
C GLY A 181 18.57 -1.09 4.79
N MET A 182 17.30 -1.48 4.97
CA MET A 182 16.86 -2.24 6.15
C MET A 182 17.26 -3.72 6.11
N HIS A 183 17.35 -4.37 7.26
CA HIS A 183 17.59 -5.81 7.36
C HIS A 183 16.30 -6.59 7.10
N TRP A 184 16.31 -7.49 6.12
CA TRP A 184 15.09 -8.14 5.62
C TRP A 184 15.03 -9.61 5.99
N GLY A 185 13.87 -10.08 6.45
CA GLY A 185 13.62 -11.48 6.78
C GLY A 185 12.20 -11.91 6.43
N VAL A 186 11.96 -13.21 6.56
CA VAL A 186 10.63 -13.81 6.36
C VAL A 186 10.34 -14.74 7.51
N LEU A 187 9.17 -14.57 8.15
CA LEU A 187 8.66 -15.51 9.14
C LEU A 187 7.65 -16.46 8.48
N LYS A 188 7.85 -17.77 8.67
CA LYS A 188 6.94 -18.82 8.20
C LYS A 188 5.93 -19.18 9.28
N CYS A 189 4.64 -19.06 8.97
CA CYS A 189 3.53 -19.40 9.86
C CYS A 189 2.92 -20.74 9.41
N LYS A 190 3.36 -21.86 9.98
CA LYS A 190 2.90 -23.23 9.59
C LYS A 190 1.94 -23.83 10.63
N ASN A 191 1.10 -24.76 10.19
CA ASN A 191 0.23 -25.60 11.05
C ASN A 191 -0.85 -24.86 11.85
N TYR A 192 -1.31 -23.70 11.36
CA TYR A 192 -2.40 -22.96 12.01
C TYR A 192 -3.73 -23.09 11.25
N GLN A 193 -4.83 -23.13 12.01
CA GLN A 193 -6.19 -23.33 11.48
C GLN A 193 -6.61 -22.27 10.46
N HIS A 194 -6.17 -21.03 10.63
CA HIS A 194 -6.49 -19.91 9.74
C HIS A 194 -5.28 -19.53 8.88
N ASN A 195 -5.53 -18.71 7.85
CA ASN A 195 -4.52 -18.20 6.92
C ASN A 195 -4.22 -16.71 7.20
N LEU A 196 -3.08 -16.22 6.73
CA LEU A 196 -2.82 -14.78 6.71
C LEU A 196 -3.75 -14.11 5.68
N LEU A 197 -4.32 -12.98 6.07
CA LEU A 197 -5.07 -12.09 5.22
C LEU A 197 -4.14 -11.01 4.65
N THR A 198 -4.54 -10.41 3.52
CA THR A 198 -3.97 -9.16 3.03
C THR A 198 -5.08 -8.14 2.79
N SER A 199 -4.75 -6.90 2.44
CA SER A 199 -5.74 -5.85 2.21
C SER A 199 -5.23 -4.79 1.25
N ASP A 200 -6.12 -3.87 0.90
CA ASP A 200 -5.80 -2.69 0.10
C ASP A 200 -4.86 -1.71 0.82
N ARG A 201 -4.52 -2.00 2.08
CA ARG A 201 -3.49 -1.37 2.89
C ARG A 201 -2.71 -2.47 3.62
N ALA A 202 -1.91 -3.27 2.94
CA ALA A 202 -1.29 -4.45 3.55
C ALA A 202 -0.01 -4.17 4.38
N VAL A 203 0.70 -3.07 4.11
CA VAL A 203 1.96 -2.74 4.79
C VAL A 203 1.68 -2.21 6.19
N VAL A 204 2.31 -2.80 7.19
CA VAL A 204 2.15 -2.42 8.60
C VAL A 204 3.48 -1.91 9.15
N SER A 205 3.48 -0.74 9.78
CA SER A 205 4.66 -0.21 10.45
C SER A 205 4.59 -0.39 11.96
N ASN A 206 5.72 -0.77 12.57
CA ASN A 206 5.93 -0.80 14.02
C ASN A 206 4.84 -1.57 14.80
N LEU A 207 4.47 -2.75 14.33
CA LEU A 207 3.43 -3.58 14.95
C LEU A 207 3.91 -4.27 16.24
N PHE A 208 5.15 -4.73 16.24
CA PHE A 208 5.69 -5.59 17.30
C PHE A 208 6.61 -4.82 18.25
N PRO A 209 6.72 -5.24 19.53
CA PRO A 209 7.58 -4.60 20.51
C PRO A 209 9.05 -5.01 20.32
N ILE A 210 9.63 -4.74 19.14
CA ILE A 210 11.04 -4.99 18.84
C ILE A 210 11.85 -3.70 18.94
N SER A 211 13.17 -3.82 19.11
CA SER A 211 14.07 -2.74 19.52
C SER A 211 14.30 -1.62 18.50
N ALA A 212 13.74 -1.71 17.29
CA ALA A 212 13.87 -0.68 16.27
C ALA A 212 12.65 -0.57 15.34
N ASN A 213 12.64 0.50 14.54
CA ASN A 213 11.61 0.69 13.52
C ASN A 213 11.62 -0.47 12.52
N HIS A 214 10.43 -0.92 12.14
CA HIS A 214 10.24 -2.01 11.20
C HIS A 214 8.94 -1.87 10.42
N ILE A 215 8.89 -2.56 9.29
CA ILE A 215 7.68 -2.78 8.50
C ILE A 215 7.44 -4.27 8.30
N CYS A 216 6.17 -4.67 8.33
CA CYS A 216 5.72 -6.03 8.08
C CYS A 216 4.74 -6.05 6.90
N LEU A 217 4.79 -7.11 6.11
CA LEU A 217 3.90 -7.33 4.98
C LEU A 217 3.57 -8.83 4.89
N PRO A 218 2.29 -9.25 4.95
CA PRO A 218 1.93 -10.61 4.57
C PRO A 218 2.26 -10.78 3.09
N ILE A 219 3.04 -11.78 2.71
CA ILE A 219 3.43 -12.02 1.31
C ILE A 219 2.78 -13.26 0.72
N THR A 220 2.28 -14.15 1.57
CA THR A 220 1.44 -15.29 1.20
C THR A 220 0.51 -15.61 2.40
N PRO A 221 -0.42 -16.58 2.28
CA PRO A 221 -1.21 -17.08 3.40
C PRO A 221 -0.38 -17.61 4.60
N ARG A 222 0.93 -17.85 4.42
CA ARG A 222 1.79 -18.51 5.42
C ARG A 222 3.15 -17.82 5.62
N HIS A 223 3.37 -16.64 5.04
CA HIS A 223 4.65 -15.94 5.11
C HIS A 223 4.44 -14.45 5.38
N VAL A 224 5.19 -13.91 6.34
CA VAL A 224 5.27 -12.48 6.65
C VAL A 224 6.67 -12.00 6.34
N PHE A 225 6.80 -11.07 5.39
CA PHE A 225 8.03 -10.31 5.17
C PHE A 225 8.19 -9.27 6.28
N ILE A 226 9.43 -9.07 6.73
CA ILE A 226 9.82 -7.95 7.58
C ILE A 226 11.02 -7.21 7.01
N ALA A 227 11.02 -5.88 7.18
CA ALA A 227 12.22 -5.06 7.08
C ALA A 227 12.44 -4.31 8.40
N CYS A 228 13.63 -4.46 8.99
CA CYS A 228 14.03 -3.91 10.28
C CYS A 228 15.17 -2.90 10.13
N ALA A 229 15.17 -1.82 10.91
CA ALA A 229 16.22 -0.81 10.85
C ALA A 229 17.60 -1.32 11.31
N THR A 230 17.64 -2.41 12.09
CA THR A 230 18.88 -3.02 12.58
C THR A 230 18.83 -4.54 12.46
N GLU A 231 20.00 -5.18 12.34
CA GLU A 231 20.11 -6.64 12.37
C GLU A 231 19.57 -7.22 13.68
N LYS A 232 19.85 -6.57 14.83
CA LYS A 232 19.32 -6.97 16.14
C LYS A 232 17.80 -7.09 16.13
N SER A 233 17.09 -6.06 15.63
CA SER A 233 15.62 -6.07 15.58
C SER A 233 15.08 -7.09 14.58
N GLN A 234 15.80 -7.40 13.50
CA GLN A 234 15.47 -8.52 12.63
C GLN A 234 15.54 -9.86 13.39
N GLN A 235 16.62 -10.10 14.15
CA GLN A 235 16.78 -11.32 14.94
C GLN A 235 15.74 -11.44 16.06
N GLU A 236 15.34 -10.33 16.68
CA GLU A 236 14.24 -10.29 17.65
C GLU A 236 12.92 -10.71 17.01
N PHE A 237 12.60 -10.20 15.82
CA PHE A 237 11.38 -10.55 15.13
C PHE A 237 11.32 -12.03 14.75
N LEU A 238 12.43 -12.59 14.25
CA LEU A 238 12.49 -13.99 13.86
C LEU A 238 12.35 -14.97 15.04
N ARG A 239 12.43 -14.48 16.28
CA ARG A 239 12.20 -15.25 17.51
C ARG A 239 10.78 -15.12 18.07
N LEU A 240 9.93 -14.28 17.47
CA LEU A 240 8.53 -14.16 17.88
C LEU A 240 7.79 -15.45 17.56
N GLU A 241 6.79 -15.78 18.38
CA GLU A 241 5.93 -16.92 18.13
C GLU A 241 5.07 -16.69 16.87
N PRO A 242 5.14 -17.54 15.83
CA PRO A 242 4.44 -17.28 14.58
C PRO A 242 2.91 -17.19 14.72
N LEU A 243 2.31 -17.85 15.71
CA LEU A 243 0.87 -17.72 15.97
C LEU A 243 0.50 -16.29 16.39
N ASP A 244 1.26 -15.69 17.30
CA ASP A 244 1.04 -14.33 17.79
C ASP A 244 1.28 -13.30 16.67
N VAL A 245 2.34 -13.51 15.88
CA VAL A 245 2.61 -12.69 14.69
C VAL A 245 1.43 -12.75 13.72
N MET A 246 0.93 -13.95 13.45
CA MET A 246 -0.17 -14.16 12.53
C MET A 246 -1.47 -13.50 12.99
N ALA A 247 -1.81 -13.65 14.27
CA ALA A 247 -2.99 -13.01 14.86
C ALA A 247 -2.90 -11.49 14.80
N ALA A 248 -1.75 -10.92 15.22
CA ALA A 248 -1.53 -9.48 15.19
C ALA A 248 -1.53 -8.91 13.77
N MET A 249 -0.94 -9.62 12.81
CA MET A 249 -0.93 -9.22 11.40
C MET A 249 -2.35 -9.21 10.82
N ASN A 250 -3.13 -10.27 11.02
CA ASN A 250 -4.50 -10.34 10.53
C ASN A 250 -5.39 -9.24 11.13
N ASP A 251 -5.30 -9.01 12.44
CA ASP A 251 -6.01 -7.93 13.12
C ASP A 251 -5.66 -6.57 12.50
N ARG A 252 -4.37 -6.28 12.38
CA ARG A 252 -3.93 -4.99 11.86
C ARG A 252 -4.30 -4.78 10.39
N VAL A 253 -4.10 -5.77 9.53
CA VAL A 253 -4.42 -5.73 8.10
C VAL A 253 -5.91 -5.47 7.87
N VAL A 254 -6.78 -6.12 8.63
CA VAL A 254 -8.23 -5.94 8.54
C VAL A 254 -8.64 -4.54 9.02
N ARG A 255 -8.11 -4.08 10.17
CA ARG A 255 -8.44 -2.78 10.76
C ARG A 255 -7.97 -1.59 9.93
N GLN A 256 -6.88 -1.74 9.17
CA GLN A 256 -6.35 -0.66 8.33
C GLN A 256 -6.87 -0.70 6.89
N ALA A 257 -7.52 -1.80 6.49
CA ALA A 257 -8.18 -1.93 5.20
C ALA A 257 -9.27 -0.86 5.02
N ARG A 258 -9.35 -0.31 3.80
CA ARG A 258 -10.36 0.70 3.45
C ARG A 258 -11.50 0.11 2.64
N THR A 259 -11.16 -0.61 1.60
CA THR A 259 -12.11 -1.12 0.60
C THR A 259 -12.14 -2.63 0.60
N TYR A 260 -10.97 -3.27 0.67
CA TYR A 260 -10.81 -4.70 0.44
C TYR A 260 -9.93 -5.37 1.48
N VAL A 261 -10.39 -6.51 1.97
CA VAL A 261 -9.54 -7.55 2.57
C VAL A 261 -9.55 -8.75 1.63
N TRP A 262 -8.44 -9.48 1.54
CA TRP A 262 -8.33 -10.68 0.73
C TRP A 262 -7.85 -11.87 1.55
N GLY A 263 -8.41 -13.04 1.25
CA GLY A 263 -8.02 -14.33 1.82
C GLY A 263 -8.14 -15.46 0.80
N THR A 264 -7.62 -16.64 1.15
CA THR A 264 -7.69 -17.85 0.31
C THR A 264 -9.10 -18.46 0.27
N ASP A 265 -9.84 -18.28 1.36
CA ASP A 265 -11.19 -18.79 1.61
C ASP A 265 -11.99 -17.77 2.44
N ASP A 266 -13.24 -18.12 2.78
CA ASP A 266 -14.16 -17.29 3.55
C ASP A 266 -14.26 -17.68 5.04
N ALA A 267 -13.39 -18.56 5.54
CA ALA A 267 -13.46 -19.08 6.91
C ALA A 267 -13.31 -17.97 7.97
N GLN A 268 -12.63 -16.88 7.62
CA GLN A 268 -12.42 -15.72 8.50
C GLN A 268 -13.47 -14.61 8.33
N LEU A 269 -14.59 -14.84 7.63
CA LEU A 269 -15.63 -13.83 7.41
C LEU A 269 -16.14 -13.18 8.70
N ARG A 270 -16.42 -13.98 9.74
CA ARG A 270 -16.90 -13.47 11.04
C ARG A 270 -15.89 -12.53 11.70
N PHE A 271 -14.60 -12.86 11.58
CA PHE A 271 -13.52 -12.03 12.09
C PHE A 271 -13.43 -10.69 11.35
N ILE A 272 -13.67 -10.67 10.04
CA ILE A 272 -13.61 -9.44 9.22
C ILE A 272 -14.85 -8.55 9.43
N GLN A 273 -15.99 -9.14 9.80
CA GLN A 273 -17.28 -8.46 9.99
C GLN A 273 -17.39 -7.64 11.28
N ILE A 274 -16.46 -7.77 12.23
CA ILE A 274 -16.52 -7.02 13.50
C ILE A 274 -16.54 -5.51 13.27
N ASP A 275 -17.16 -4.74 14.17
CA ASP A 275 -17.46 -3.30 13.97
C ASP A 275 -16.23 -2.42 13.74
N GLU A 276 -15.09 -2.77 14.34
CA GLU A 276 -13.80 -2.09 14.11
C GLU A 276 -12.97 -2.70 12.96
N GLY A 277 -13.55 -3.61 12.18
CA GLY A 277 -12.91 -4.32 11.07
C GLY A 277 -12.84 -3.49 9.78
N LEU A 278 -13.11 -4.13 8.64
CA LEU A 278 -12.96 -3.52 7.32
C LEU A 278 -13.74 -2.20 7.19
N GLY A 279 -13.05 -1.10 6.85
CA GLY A 279 -13.68 0.19 6.55
C GLY A 279 -14.41 0.85 7.71
N ALA A 280 -14.12 0.46 8.96
CA ALA A 280 -14.70 1.07 10.15
C ALA A 280 -14.40 2.58 10.19
N ILE A 281 -15.45 3.41 10.35
CA ILE A 281 -15.28 4.83 10.62
C ILE A 281 -14.71 4.93 12.03
N LYS A 282 -13.42 5.29 12.14
CA LYS A 282 -12.79 5.60 13.43
C LYS A 282 -13.50 6.81 14.04
N VAL A 283 -14.55 6.56 14.82
CA VAL A 283 -15.03 7.53 15.80
C VAL A 283 -13.82 7.80 16.69
N ARG A 284 -13.35 9.04 16.75
CA ARG A 284 -12.24 9.44 17.62
C ARG A 284 -12.63 9.13 19.07
N SER A 285 -12.27 7.95 19.58
CA SER A 285 -12.36 7.67 21.00
C SER A 285 -11.16 8.32 21.68
N ILE A 286 -11.38 9.55 22.14
CA ILE A 286 -10.50 10.18 23.13
C ILE A 286 -10.70 9.42 24.44
N ARG A 287 -9.84 8.43 24.72
CA ARG A 287 -9.53 8.04 26.10
C ARG A 287 -8.03 7.82 26.23
N ARG A 288 -7.35 8.89 26.64
CA ARG A 288 -6.01 8.84 27.26
C ARG A 288 -6.10 7.90 28.47
N VAL A 289 -5.42 6.76 28.42
CA VAL A 289 -5.07 6.03 29.64
C VAL A 289 -3.97 6.83 30.34
N ARG A 290 -4.25 7.23 31.57
CA ARG A 290 -3.30 7.90 32.47
C ARG A 290 -2.13 6.95 32.73
N SER A 291 -0.92 7.47 32.56
CA SER A 291 0.31 6.85 33.04
C SER A 291 0.27 6.76 34.57
N GLU A 292 0.28 5.55 35.12
CA GLU A 292 0.64 5.34 36.51
C GLU A 292 2.14 5.62 36.65
N ARG A 293 2.45 6.55 37.55
CA ARG A 293 3.81 6.97 37.88
C ARG A 293 4.46 5.88 38.72
N CYS A 294 5.63 5.43 38.30
CA CYS A 294 6.57 4.72 39.16
C CYS A 294 7.13 5.72 40.19
N PRO A 295 7.10 5.46 41.51
CA PRO A 295 7.68 6.36 42.50
C PRO A 295 9.21 6.19 42.52
N ILE A 296 9.91 7.28 42.21
CA ILE A 296 11.35 7.40 42.40
C ILE A 296 11.60 7.48 43.90
N SER A 297 12.40 6.54 44.41
CA SER A 297 12.98 6.53 45.74
C SER A 297 13.79 7.79 45.98
N GLY A 298 13.29 8.69 46.83
CA GLY A 298 14.05 9.78 47.41
C GLY A 298 14.92 9.26 48.55
N GLY A 299 16.22 9.23 48.32
CA GLY A 299 17.22 9.10 49.38
C GLY A 299 17.47 10.45 50.04
N GLU A 300 17.24 10.52 51.34
CA GLU A 300 17.88 11.46 52.24
C GLU A 300 18.29 10.69 53.49
N ARG A 301 19.59 10.73 53.81
CA ARG A 301 20.09 10.96 55.16
C ARG A 301 21.62 11.02 55.19
N SER A 302 22.07 12.17 55.68
CA SER A 302 23.37 12.50 56.31
C SER A 302 24.53 12.81 55.37
#